data_AF-A0A959SAC7-F1
#
_entry.id   AF-A0A959SAC7-F1
#
_cell.length_a   1.000
_cell.length_b   1.000
_cell.length_c   1.000
_cell.angle_alpha   90.00
_cell.angle_beta   90.00
_cell.angle_gamma   90.00
#
_symmetry.space_group_name_H-M   'P 1'
#
loop_
_entity.id
_entity.type
_entity.pdbx_description
1 polymer ?
#
loop_
_entity_poly.entity_id
_entity_poly.type
_entity_poly.pdbx_seq_one_letter_code
_entity_poly.pdbx_strand_id
1 'polypeptide(L)' 'LYEVLVECYDVNGERKALSQTNSDGNFAFFLNARSTVELRVKENGYEDLVQQVPPFGPGESAREHVLRLVPK' A
#
# COMPACT_ATOMS: atom_id res chain seq x y z
N LEU A 1 -0.17 17.02 -5.41
CA LEU A 1 0.48 15.96 -6.20
C LEU A 1 -0.21 14.66 -5.79
N TYR A 2 -0.92 13.99 -6.70
CA TYR A 2 -1.57 12.70 -6.39
C TYR A 2 -0.72 11.50 -6.80
N GLU A 3 0.42 11.75 -7.44
CA GLU A 3 1.39 10.74 -7.84
C GLU A 3 2.41 10.54 -6.73
N VAL A 4 2.35 9.38 -6.08
CA VAL A 4 3.24 8.94 -5.02
C VAL A 4 3.61 7.47 -5.25
N LEU A 5 4.73 7.06 -4.69
CA LEU A 5 5.14 5.65 -4.69
C LEU A 5 4.58 4.93 -3.47
N VAL A 6 3.80 3.88 -3.72
CA VAL A 6 3.32 2.95 -2.70
C VAL A 6 4.18 1.69 -2.77
N GLU A 7 4.73 1.29 -1.63
CA GLU A 7 5.53 0.09 -1.48
C GLU A 7 4.77 -0.95 -0.67
N CYS A 8 4.85 -2.23 -1.08
CA CYS A 8 4.26 -3.34 -0.34
C CYS A 8 5.37 -4.25 0.21
N TYR A 9 5.31 -4.53 1.50
CA TYR A 9 6.24 -5.38 2.23
C TYR A 9 5.53 -6.60 2.81
N ASP A 10 6.20 -7.74 2.87
CA ASP A 10 5.70 -8.93 3.57
C ASP A 10 5.98 -8.87 5.09
N VAL A 11 5.54 -9.90 5.81
CA VAL A 11 5.74 -10.06 7.26
C VAL A 11 7.21 -10.12 7.70
N ASN A 12 8.13 -10.42 6.77
CA ASN A 12 9.57 -10.47 7.04
C ASN A 12 10.25 -9.11 6.78
N GLY A 13 9.49 -8.09 6.36
CA GLY A 13 10.02 -6.79 5.98
C GLY A 13 10.68 -6.80 4.60
N GLU A 14 10.42 -7.80 3.75
CA GLU A 14 10.92 -7.84 2.38
C GLU A 14 9.94 -7.14 1.44
N ARG A 15 10.44 -6.23 0.59
CA ARG A 15 9.61 -5.52 -0.39
C ARG A 15 9.18 -6.48 -1.50
N LYS A 16 7.87 -6.69 -1.65
CA LYS A 16 7.28 -7.58 -2.67
C LYS A 16 6.80 -6.84 -3.91
N ALA A 17 6.39 -5.59 -3.76
CA ALA A 17 5.91 -4.80 -4.88
C ALA A 17 6.10 -3.29 -4.67
N LEU A 18 6.08 -2.54 -5.76
CA LEU A 18 6.11 -1.08 -5.82
C LEU A 18 5.11 -0.64 -6.91
N SER A 19 4.27 0.35 -6.61
CA SER A 19 3.28 0.87 -7.54
C SER A 19 3.20 2.38 -7.40
N GLN A 20 3.21 3.09 -8.54
CA GLN A 20 2.97 4.53 -8.56
C GLN A 20 1.47 4.77 -8.70
N THR A 21 0.93 5.70 -7.91
CA THR A 21 -0.45 6.14 -8.10
C THR A 21 -0.62 6.89 -9.43
N ASN A 22 -1.78 6.78 -10.05
CA ASN A 22 -2.12 7.56 -11.24
C ASN A 22 -2.50 9.01 -10.88
N SER A 23 -2.91 9.79 -11.89
CA SER A 23 -3.32 11.20 -11.72
C SER A 23 -4.47 11.41 -10.74
N ASP A 24 -5.27 10.37 -10.49
CA ASP A 24 -6.42 10.38 -9.58
C ASP A 24 -6.06 9.85 -8.19
N GLY A 25 -4.79 9.47 -7.95
CA GLY A 25 -4.34 8.89 -6.70
C GLY A 25 -4.62 7.39 -6.55
N ASN A 26 -5.09 6.72 -7.59
CA ASN A 26 -5.40 5.29 -7.56
C ASN A 26 -4.17 4.44 -7.84
N PHE A 27 -4.06 3.31 -7.15
CA PHE A 27 -3.02 2.30 -7.34
C PHE A 27 -3.63 0.90 -7.21
N ALA A 28 -2.92 -0.10 -7.73
CA ALA A 28 -3.30 -1.49 -7.57
C ALA A 28 -2.06 -2.37 -7.34
N PHE A 29 -2.27 -3.44 -6.58
CA PHE A 29 -1.31 -4.52 -6.42
C PHE A 29 -1.99 -5.87 -6.65
N PHE A 30 -1.26 -6.78 -7.29
CA PHE A 30 -1.65 -8.17 -7.43
C PHE A 30 -0.76 -9.00 -6.51
N LEU A 31 -1.27 -9.33 -5.32
CA LEU A 31 -0.51 -9.99 -4.26
C LEU A 31 -1.11 -11.35 -3.95
N ASN A 32 -0.25 -12.29 -3.55
CA ASN A 32 -0.68 -13.51 -2.87
C ASN A 32 -0.80 -13.22 -1.36
N ALA A 33 -1.89 -12.56 -0.95
CA ALA A 33 -2.09 -12.06 0.41
C ALA A 33 -2.55 -13.15 1.39
N ARG A 34 -1.80 -14.26 1.49
CA ARG A 34 -2.02 -15.31 2.50
C ARG A 34 -1.56 -14.91 3.90
N SER A 35 -0.72 -13.89 3.98
CA SER A 35 -0.26 -13.28 5.22
C SER A 35 -0.54 -11.78 5.19
N THR A 36 -0.51 -11.14 6.36
CA THR A 36 -0.51 -9.68 6.46
C THR A 36 0.62 -9.08 5.64
N VAL A 37 0.35 -7.95 5.01
CA VAL A 37 1.35 -7.14 4.30
C VAL A 37 1.33 -5.71 4.85
N GLU A 38 2.41 -4.98 4.65
CA GLU A 38 2.51 -3.56 5.00
C GLU A 38 2.58 -2.71 3.74
N LEU A 39 1.70 -1.72 3.64
CA LEU A 39 1.81 -0.65 2.67
C LEU A 39 2.60 0.49 3.30
N ARG A 40 3.61 0.97 2.58
CA ARG A 40 4.45 2.09 3.00
C ARG A 40 4.45 3.18 1.94
N VAL A 41 4.36 4.43 2.36
CA VAL A 41 4.49 5.59 1.48
C VAL A 41 5.43 6.59 2.12
N LYS A 42 6.42 7.03 1.34
CA LYS A 42 7.35 8.09 1.73
C LYS A 42 7.35 9.15 0.65
N GLU A 43 6.84 10.33 0.99
CA GLU A 43 6.67 11.44 0.06
C GLU A 43 7.13 12.76 0.69
N ASN A 44 7.70 13.64 -0.10
CA ASN A 44 8.20 14.92 0.40
C ASN A 44 7.04 15.82 0.86
N GLY A 45 7.19 16.42 2.04
CA GLY A 45 6.17 17.28 2.64
C GLY A 45 5.04 16.55 3.37
N TYR A 46 5.10 15.21 3.46
CA TYR A 46 4.15 14.39 4.23
C TYR A 46 4.87 13.52 5.24
N GLU A 47 4.18 13.19 6.33
CA GLU A 47 4.63 12.17 7.29
C GLU A 47 4.73 10.79 6.63
N ASP A 48 5.71 9.99 7.06
CA ASP A 48 5.89 8.62 6.57
C ASP A 48 4.65 7.78 6.96
N LEU A 49 4.02 7.15 5.97
CA LEU A 49 2.84 6.29 6.19
C LEU A 49 3.26 4.82 6.21
N VAL A 50 2.80 4.10 7.24
CA VAL A 50 2.85 2.63 7.31
C VAL A 50 1.47 2.12 7.69
N GLN A 51 0.90 1.23 6.88
CA GLN A 51 -0.42 0.67 7.11
C GLN A 51 -0.41 -0.85 6.91
N GLN A 52 -0.93 -1.59 7.90
CA GLN A 52 -1.07 -3.04 7.80
C GLN A 52 -2.34 -3.40 7.02
N VAL A 53 -2.21 -4.36 6.12
CA VAL A 53 -3.30 -4.96 5.36
C VAL A 53 -3.38 -6.43 5.76
N PRO A 54 -4.44 -6.87 6.46
CA PRO A 54 -4.57 -8.26 6.86
C PRO A 54 -4.74 -9.17 5.63
N PRO A 55 -4.47 -10.48 5.76
CA PRO A 55 -4.65 -11.41 4.65
C PRO A 55 -6.10 -11.41 4.14
N PHE A 56 -6.28 -11.93 2.93
CA PHE A 56 -7.62 -12.12 2.37
C PHE A 56 -8.39 -13.20 3.13
N GLY A 57 -9.66 -12.91 3.41
CA GLY A 57 -10.58 -13.87 4.01
C GLY A 57 -11.00 -14.95 3.01
N PRO A 58 -11.67 -16.03 3.48
CA PRO A 58 -12.20 -17.06 2.60
C PRO A 58 -13.13 -16.47 1.54
N GLY A 59 -12.84 -16.74 0.26
CA GLY A 59 -13.63 -16.26 -0.88
C GLY A 59 -13.38 -14.81 -1.31
N GLU A 60 -12.47 -14.09 -0.65
CA GLU A 60 -12.10 -12.72 -1.02
C GLU A 60 -11.08 -12.72 -2.16
N SER A 61 -11.39 -12.01 -3.24
CA SER A 61 -10.50 -11.86 -4.41
C SER A 61 -9.91 -10.47 -4.56
N ALA A 62 -10.48 -9.47 -3.89
CA ALA A 62 -10.05 -8.08 -3.97
C ALA A 62 -10.48 -7.32 -2.71
N ARG A 63 -9.71 -6.27 -2.38
CA ARG A 63 -10.01 -5.35 -1.28
C ARG A 63 -9.58 -3.94 -1.66
N GLU A 64 -10.46 -2.97 -1.42
CA GLU A 64 -10.12 -1.55 -1.57
C GLU A 64 -9.46 -1.03 -0.28
N HIS A 65 -8.44 -0.22 -0.45
CA HIS A 65 -7.74 0.45 0.64
C HIS A 65 -7.53 1.92 0.32
N VAL A 66 -7.94 2.78 1.24
CA VAL A 66 -7.68 4.22 1.18
C VAL A 66 -6.46 4.52 2.05
N LEU A 67 -5.43 5.10 1.45
CA LEU A 67 -4.27 5.64 2.15
C LEU A 67 -4.46 7.14 2.33
N ARG A 68 -4.21 7.66 3.54
CA ARG A 68 -4.32 9.09 3.83
C ARG A 68 -2.98 9.65 4.28
N LEU A 69 -2.35 10.44 3.41
CA LEU A 69 -1.13 11.17 3.75
C LEU A 69 -1.46 12.39 4.62
N VAL A 70 -0.60 12.66 5.60
CA VAL A 70 -0.73 13.80 6.52
C VAL A 70 0.44 14.75 6.24
N PRO A 71 0.19 16.04 5.96
CA PRO A 71 1.27 17.02 5.77
C PRO A 71 2.13 17.19 7.03
N LYS A 72 3.41 17.52 6.83
CA LYS A 72 4.33 17.95 7.91
C LYS A 72 4.04 19.37 8.38
#